data_AF-A0A2X2BTN6-F1
#
_entry.id   AF-A0A2X2BTN6-F1
#
_cell.length_a   1.000
_cell.length_b   1.000
_cell.length_c   1.000
_cell.angle_alpha   90.00
_cell.angle_beta   90.00
_cell.angle_gamma   90.00
#
_symmetry.space_group_name_H-M   'P 1'
#
loop_
_entity.id
_entity.type
_entity.pdbx_description
1 polymer ?
#
loop_
_entity_poly.entity_id
_entity_poly.type
_entity_poly.pdbx_seq_one_letter_code
_entity_poly.pdbx_strand_id
1 'polypeptide(L)'
;MNAYIDNTLKFKNIIFSNHILLLIRKDCEISITKDNVKYQIDNDSIVFIKKNSALDIILGKNKMPEFIFLSHEVMMEVLKNYY
;
A
#
# COMPACT_ATOMS: atom_id res chain seq x y z
N MET A 1 2.31 24.45 -25.51
CA MET A 1 2.65 23.03 -25.29
C MET A 1 2.91 22.89 -23.79
N ASN A 2 1.88 22.52 -23.02
CA ASN A 2 2.01 22.45 -21.56
C ASN A 2 2.78 21.18 -21.20
N ALA A 3 3.93 21.34 -20.56
CA ALA A 3 4.66 20.23 -19.99
C ALA A 3 3.76 19.51 -18.97
N TYR A 4 3.40 18.26 -19.27
CA TYR A 4 2.71 17.39 -18.33
C TYR A 4 3.69 17.08 -17.18
N ILE A 5 3.51 17.72 -16.03
CA ILE A 5 4.27 17.36 -14.83
C ILE A 5 3.69 16.03 -14.34
N ASP A 6 4.51 14.98 -14.34
CA ASP A 6 4.11 13.66 -13.87
C ASP A 6 4.12 13.61 -12.33
N ASN A 7 3.03 14.04 -11.69
CA ASN A 7 2.86 14.01 -10.23
C ASN A 7 2.63 12.59 -9.65
N THR A 8 3.13 11.55 -10.31
CA THR A 8 3.00 10.17 -9.86
C THR A 8 4.10 9.87 -8.83
N LEU A 9 3.72 9.47 -7.61
CA LEU A 9 4.67 9.09 -6.57
C LEU A 9 5.07 7.62 -6.75
N LYS A 10 6.38 7.37 -6.82
CA LYS A 10 6.94 6.04 -7.07
C LYS A 10 7.91 5.68 -5.95
N PHE A 11 7.58 4.63 -5.22
CA PHE A 11 8.44 4.01 -4.22
C PHE A 11 8.97 2.71 -4.81
N LYS A 12 10.29 2.59 -4.93
CA LYS A 12 10.93 1.38 -5.41
C LYS A 12 11.57 0.61 -4.26
N ASN A 13 11.39 -0.70 -4.24
CA ASN A 13 11.95 -1.63 -3.27
C ASN A 13 11.71 -1.16 -1.81
N ILE A 14 10.50 -0.66 -1.53
CA ILE A 14 10.14 -0.19 -0.19
C ILE A 14 9.91 -1.38 0.74
N ILE A 15 10.39 -1.25 1.97
CA ILE A 15 10.25 -2.26 3.02
C ILE A 15 9.69 -1.56 4.25
N PHE A 16 8.57 -2.05 4.76
CA PHE A 16 7.94 -1.53 5.96
C PHE A 16 8.27 -2.41 7.18
N SER A 17 8.66 -1.79 8.29
CA SER A 17 8.92 -2.48 9.58
C SER A 17 7.64 -3.02 10.25
N ASN A 18 6.49 -2.48 9.88
CA ASN A 18 5.18 -2.81 10.43
C ASN A 18 4.30 -3.49 9.38
N HIS A 19 3.29 -4.23 9.85
CA HIS A 19 2.19 -4.63 8.99
C HIS A 19 1.37 -3.39 8.65
N ILE A 20 0.87 -3.29 7.42
CA ILE A 20 0.10 -2.12 6.97
C ILE A 20 -1.22 -2.58 6.39
N LEU A 21 -2.30 -1.89 6.75
CA LEU A 21 -3.53 -1.88 5.98
C LEU A 21 -3.56 -0.60 5.14
N LEU A 22 -3.66 -0.74 3.84
CA LEU A 22 -3.92 0.35 2.91
C LEU A 22 -5.42 0.43 2.68
N LEU A 23 -6.03 1.55 3.05
CA LEU A 23 -7.40 1.85 2.67
C LEU A 23 -7.41 2.69 1.40
N ILE A 24 -7.95 2.12 0.33
CA ILE A 24 -8.01 2.74 -0.99
C ILE A 24 -9.44 3.22 -1.15
N ARG A 25 -9.65 4.52 -1.07
CA ARG A 25 -10.98 5.14 -1.25
C ARG A 25 -11.16 5.55 -2.71
N LYS A 26 -12.37 5.97 -3.07
CA LYS A 26 -12.66 6.62 -4.35
C LYS A 26 -11.59 7.64 -4.77
N ASP A 27 -11.23 7.58 -6.05
CA ASP A 27 -10.24 8.42 -6.73
C ASP A 27 -8.78 8.18 -6.28
N CYS A 28 -8.50 7.03 -5.65
CA CYS A 28 -7.13 6.59 -5.39
C CYS A 28 -6.66 5.64 -6.51
N GLU A 29 -5.63 6.02 -7.24
CA GLU A 29 -4.96 5.13 -8.18
C GLU A 29 -3.72 4.55 -7.52
N ILE A 30 -3.66 3.24 -7.36
CA ILE A 30 -2.50 2.57 -6.80
C ILE A 30 -2.18 1.30 -7.60
N SER A 31 -0.89 1.10 -7.85
CA SER A 31 -0.38 -0.18 -8.32
C SER A 31 0.76 -0.64 -7.43
N ILE A 32 0.72 -1.92 -7.05
CA ILE A 32 1.74 -2.56 -6.22
C ILE A 32 2.39 -3.64 -7.07
N THR A 33 3.73 -3.67 -7.12
CA THR A 33 4.47 -4.78 -7.75
C THR A 33 5.21 -5.56 -6.69
N LYS A 34 5.06 -6.88 -6.71
CA LYS A 34 5.74 -7.82 -5.81
C LYS A 34 6.11 -9.07 -6.59
N ASP A 35 7.34 -9.53 -6.45
CA ASP A 35 7.85 -10.75 -7.11
C ASP A 35 7.63 -10.74 -8.64
N ASN A 36 7.88 -9.59 -9.28
CA ASN A 36 7.62 -9.31 -10.70
C ASN A 36 6.14 -9.37 -11.14
N VAL A 37 5.20 -9.53 -10.21
CA VAL A 37 3.77 -9.48 -10.48
C VAL A 37 3.24 -8.11 -10.12
N LYS A 38 2.59 -7.44 -11.08
CA LYS A 38 1.95 -6.14 -10.88
C LYS A 38 0.47 -6.32 -10.56
N TYR A 39 0.03 -5.71 -9.48
CA TYR A 39 -1.36 -5.62 -9.04
C TYR A 39 -1.85 -4.19 -9.24
N GLN A 40 -2.86 -4.01 -10.08
CA GLN A 40 -3.64 -2.78 -10.12
C GLN A 40 -4.76 -2.93 -9.08
N ILE A 41 -4.87 -1.99 -8.13
CA ILE A 41 -5.89 -2.11 -7.09
C ILE A 41 -7.02 -1.13 -7.37
N ASP A 42 -8.25 -1.65 -7.31
CA ASP A 42 -9.46 -0.87 -7.54
C ASP A 42 -9.82 0.01 -6.34
N ASN A 43 -10.65 1.02 -6.61
CA ASN A 43 -11.25 1.85 -5.57
C ASN A 43 -12.03 1.00 -4.55
N ASP A 44 -12.16 1.52 -3.34
CA ASP A 44 -12.91 0.92 -2.22
C ASP A 44 -12.38 -0.46 -1.78
N SER A 45 -11.07 -0.67 -1.98
CA SER A 45 -10.34 -1.87 -1.57
C SER A 45 -9.56 -1.67 -0.27
N ILE A 46 -9.35 -2.77 0.44
CA ILE A 46 -8.40 -2.85 1.57
C ILE A 46 -7.28 -3.81 1.17
N VAL A 47 -6.04 -3.35 1.25
CA VAL A 47 -4.85 -4.17 0.98
C VAL A 47 -4.06 -4.38 2.25
N PHE A 48 -3.81 -5.63 2.62
CA PHE A 48 -2.90 -5.96 3.69
C PHE A 48 -1.48 -6.18 3.15
N ILE A 49 -0.52 -5.42 3.67
CA ILE A 49 0.91 -5.55 3.40
C ILE A 49 1.59 -6.15 4.63
N LYS A 50 2.24 -7.30 4.43
CA LYS A 50 3.02 -7.96 5.47
C LYS A 50 4.32 -7.18 5.74
N LYS A 51 4.66 -6.96 7.02
CA LYS A 51 5.95 -6.38 7.43
C LYS A 51 7.13 -7.12 6.78
N ASN A 52 8.22 -6.40 6.53
CA ASN A 52 9.44 -6.90 5.91
C ASN A 52 9.25 -7.46 4.49
N SER A 53 8.15 -7.11 3.81
CA SER A 53 7.99 -7.42 2.39
C SER A 53 8.58 -6.30 1.55
N ALA A 54 9.46 -6.64 0.62
CA ALA A 54 9.93 -5.74 -0.42
C ALA A 54 8.90 -5.65 -1.55
N LEU A 55 8.60 -4.44 -2.00
CA LEU A 55 7.62 -4.18 -3.05
C LEU A 55 7.86 -2.81 -3.69
N ASP A 56 7.31 -2.61 -4.88
CA ASP A 56 7.23 -1.30 -5.53
C ASP A 56 5.80 -0.76 -5.39
N ILE A 57 5.64 0.52 -5.03
CA ILE A 57 4.34 1.21 -4.98
C ILE A 57 4.37 2.37 -5.96
N ILE A 58 3.34 2.46 -6.78
CA ILE A 58 3.06 3.64 -7.60
C ILE A 58 1.71 4.19 -7.16
N LEU A 59 1.69 5.45 -6.75
CA LEU A 59 0.51 6.20 -6.35
C LEU A 59 0.21 7.26 -7.41
N GLY A 60 -1.02 7.27 -7.92
CA GLY A 60 -1.52 8.27 -8.84
C GLY A 60 -1.81 9.61 -8.17
N LYS A 61 -2.30 10.54 -8.97
CA LYS A 61 -2.20 11.99 -8.71
C LYS A 61 -3.35 12.56 -7.88
N ASN A 62 -4.47 11.84 -7.80
CA ASN A 62 -5.74 12.40 -7.35
C ASN A 62 -5.85 12.37 -5.83
N LYS A 63 -5.75 11.18 -5.23
CA LYS A 63 -5.90 10.98 -3.79
C LYS A 63 -4.93 9.93 -3.27
N MET A 64 -4.37 10.21 -2.10
CA MET A 64 -3.49 9.28 -1.40
C MET A 64 -4.31 8.23 -0.66
N PRO A 65 -3.92 6.94 -0.70
CA PRO A 65 -4.51 5.95 0.18
C PRO A 65 -4.12 6.22 1.64
N GLU A 66 -4.96 5.78 2.57
CA GLU A 66 -4.65 5.87 3.99
C GLU A 66 -3.79 4.68 4.41
N PHE A 67 -2.64 4.97 5.03
CA PHE A 67 -1.73 3.96 5.54
C PHE A 67 -2.00 3.76 7.03
N ILE A 68 -2.52 2.60 7.40
CA ILE A 68 -2.73 2.22 8.80
C ILE A 68 -1.62 1.25 9.20
N PHE A 69 -0.69 1.74 10.00
CA PHE A 69 0.41 0.93 10.54
C PHE A 69 -0.08 0.14 11.74
N LEU A 70 -0.06 -1.17 11.64
CA LEU A 70 -0.44 -2.07 12.72
C LEU A 70 0.78 -2.29 13.63
N SER A 71 0.62 -1.95 14.91
CA SER A 71 1.65 -2.15 15.92
C SER A 71 1.85 -3.64 16.22
N HIS A 72 2.94 -3.97 16.91
CA HIS A 72 3.18 -5.35 17.33
C HIS A 72 2.09 -5.84 18.29
N GLU A 73 1.67 -5.00 19.22
CA GLU A 73 0.65 -5.30 20.24
C GLU A 73 -0.69 -5.62 19.60
N VAL A 74 -1.15 -4.80 18.65
CA VAL A 74 -2.40 -5.03 17.90
C VAL A 74 -2.33 -6.36 17.14
N MET A 75 -1.21 -6.64 16.49
CA MET A 75 -1.04 -7.88 15.74
C MET A 75 -1.01 -9.10 16.65
N MET A 76 -0.37 -9.01 17.81
CA MET A 76 -0.38 -10.08 18.81
C MET A 76 -1.79 -10.32 19.33
N GLU A 77 -2.58 -9.28 19.55
CA GLU A 77 -3.98 -9.41 19.98
C GLU A 77 -4.84 -10.12 18.93
N VAL A 78 -4.70 -9.77 17.64
CA VAL A 78 -5.43 -10.43 16.55
C VAL A 78 -5.04 -11.91 16.42
N LEU A 79 -3.76 -12.24 16.62
CA LEU A 79 -3.25 -13.62 16.49
C LEU A 79 -3.54 -14.49 17.72
N LYS A 80 -3.85 -13.92 18.89
CA LYS A 80 -4.18 -14.67 20.10
C LYS A 80 -5.36 -15.63 19.94
N ASN A 81 -6.27 -15.37 19.00
CA ASN A 81 -7.43 -16.23 18.76
C ASN A 81 -7.15 -17.45 17.86
N TYR A 82 -5.89 -17.64 17.43
CA TYR A 82 -5.48 -18.74 16.54
C TYR A 82 -4.58 -19.79 17.21
N TYR A 83 -4.42 -19.74 18.54
CA TYR A 83 -3.75 -20.73 19.38
C TYR A 83 -4.55 -20.96 20.66
#